data_AF-A0A7W7G0I8-F1
#
_entry.id   AF-A0A7W7G0I8-F1
#
_cell.length_a   1.000
_cell.length_b   1.000
_cell.length_c   1.000
_cell.angle_alpha   90.00
_cell.angle_beta   90.00
_cell.angle_gamma   90.00
#
_symmetry.space_group_name_H-M   'P 1'
#
loop_
_entity.id
_entity.type
_entity.pdbx_description
1 polymer ?
#
loop_
_entity_poly.entity_id
_entity_poly.type
_entity_poly.pdbx_seq_one_letter_code
_entity_poly.pdbx_strand_id
1 'polypeptide(L)'
;MPFFKKKRPAPGADIEFPEFYDDDAESLNEALLAREWGIARKILAGAGKDEFMYYVQTAMGVDGVEQWIPEVIRQDPDDPLPRLVRGVRAIAWAWDVRGDGTADTVSREAWPVFFQRLALAEDSLDEALDRDPYLAEAWHYKIVLGRARQLPAEEEWRRFHRLIELDPSHYFGHKAMHEGLLPKWGGTWEGVFRFARQRTAACPGTHVPHLISMAHLDARWVDGHGGDAYLKRDEVSAEILEAAYQSVWHDDHETTILTPNLWNSFAYTLTFGRYFKQACNLYDAIGDDFVRLPLLWRGTDRFAELRAWAREEAADPDY
;
A
#
# COMPACT_ATOMS: atom_id res chain seq x y z
N MET A 1 -3.42 24.78 8.22
CA MET A 1 -2.44 24.22 7.26
C MET A 1 -1.02 24.48 7.76
N PRO A 2 -0.26 23.47 8.18
CA PRO A 2 1.17 23.60 8.34
C PRO A 2 1.90 22.88 7.21
N PHE A 3 2.31 23.68 6.24
CA PHE A 3 3.44 23.54 5.32
C PHE A 3 4.29 22.26 5.44
N PHE A 4 4.06 21.34 4.50
CA PHE A 4 5.13 20.55 3.92
C PHE A 4 6.26 21.50 3.49
N LYS A 5 7.48 21.32 4.01
CA LYS A 5 8.66 21.80 3.29
C LYS A 5 8.79 20.97 2.02
N LYS A 6 8.13 21.42 0.95
CA LYS A 6 8.48 21.07 -0.43
C LYS A 6 10.00 21.17 -0.57
N LYS A 7 10.68 20.05 -0.78
CA LYS A 7 11.98 20.11 -1.46
C LYS A 7 11.70 20.77 -2.81
N ARG A 8 12.36 21.89 -3.09
CA ARG A 8 12.22 22.61 -4.36
C ARG A 8 12.51 21.63 -5.51
N PRO A 9 11.68 21.59 -6.56
CA PRO A 9 12.02 20.85 -7.76
C PRO A 9 13.28 21.47 -8.38
N ALA A 10 14.20 20.62 -8.81
CA ALA A 10 15.15 21.00 -9.85
C ALA A 10 14.34 21.22 -11.14
N PRO A 11 14.70 22.19 -12.00
CA PRO A 11 13.87 22.57 -13.12
C PRO A 11 13.97 21.55 -14.26
N GLY A 12 12.82 21.02 -14.70
CA GLY A 12 12.71 20.17 -15.89
C GLY A 12 11.34 19.51 -16.01
N ALA A 13 10.46 20.12 -16.82
CA ALA A 13 9.10 19.67 -17.21
C ALA A 13 8.07 19.50 -16.07
N ASP A 14 7.22 20.53 -15.90
CA ASP A 14 5.99 20.45 -15.09
C ASP A 14 4.98 19.54 -15.81
N ILE A 15 4.95 18.25 -15.45
CA ILE A 15 3.84 17.34 -15.75
C ILE A 15 2.89 17.41 -14.54
N GLU A 16 1.65 17.85 -14.76
CA GLU A 16 0.58 17.76 -13.76
C GLU A 16 0.14 16.29 -13.68
N PHE A 17 0.26 15.69 -12.49
CA PHE A 17 -0.17 14.32 -12.23
C PHE A 17 -1.53 14.35 -11.55
N PRO A 18 -2.45 13.43 -11.90
CA PRO A 18 -3.68 13.31 -11.17
C PRO A 18 -3.37 12.88 -9.72
N GLU A 19 -3.93 13.60 -8.74
CA GLU A 19 -3.77 13.28 -7.32
C GLU A 19 -4.51 11.98 -6.94
N PHE A 20 -5.53 11.62 -7.73
CA PHE A 20 -6.35 10.43 -7.61
C PHE A 20 -6.18 9.52 -8.82
N TYR A 21 -6.41 8.21 -8.65
CA TYR A 21 -6.35 7.25 -9.76
C TYR A 21 -7.62 7.23 -10.62
N ASP A 22 -8.74 7.74 -10.08
CA ASP A 22 -10.02 7.84 -10.78
C ASP A 22 -10.88 9.00 -10.25
N ASP A 23 -11.92 9.34 -11.02
CA ASP A 23 -12.87 10.42 -10.71
C ASP A 23 -13.72 10.11 -9.45
N ASP A 24 -13.94 8.83 -9.15
CA ASP A 24 -14.74 8.40 -8.00
C ASP A 24 -13.98 8.62 -6.68
N ALA A 25 -12.65 8.43 -6.65
CA ALA A 25 -11.84 8.78 -5.48
C ALA A 25 -11.76 10.29 -5.25
N GLU A 26 -11.68 11.09 -6.32
CA GLU A 26 -11.75 12.56 -6.23
C GLU A 26 -13.12 12.98 -5.68
N SER A 27 -14.20 12.46 -6.27
CA SER A 27 -15.58 12.73 -5.82
C SER A 27 -15.83 12.29 -4.38
N LEU A 28 -15.23 11.17 -3.96
CA LEU A 28 -15.29 10.70 -2.57
C LEU A 28 -14.58 11.68 -1.63
N ASN A 29 -13.39 12.16 -2.00
CA ASN A 29 -12.65 13.14 -1.22
C ASN A 29 -13.46 14.43 -1.03
N GLU A 30 -14.00 14.97 -2.13
CA GLU A 30 -14.83 16.17 -2.13
C GLU A 30 -16.09 16.00 -1.26
N ALA A 31 -16.80 14.87 -1.40
CA ALA A 31 -17.99 14.57 -0.62
C ALA A 31 -17.67 14.48 0.89
N LEU A 32 -16.55 13.85 1.27
CA LEU A 32 -16.14 13.77 2.67
C LEU A 32 -15.74 15.14 3.24
N LEU A 33 -15.05 15.99 2.45
CA LEU A 33 -14.75 17.37 2.84
C LEU A 33 -16.02 18.23 3.00
N ALA A 34 -16.99 18.03 2.11
CA ALA A 34 -18.30 18.70 2.15
C ALA A 34 -19.27 18.12 3.20
N ARG A 35 -18.88 17.02 3.87
CA ARG A 35 -19.71 16.29 4.86
C ARG A 35 -20.97 15.66 4.25
N GLU A 36 -20.93 15.35 2.96
CA GLU A 36 -22.02 14.78 2.19
C GLU A 36 -21.97 13.24 2.24
N TRP A 37 -22.25 12.67 3.41
CA TRP A 37 -22.15 11.22 3.63
C TRP A 37 -22.97 10.40 2.64
N GLY A 38 -24.14 10.86 2.20
CA GLY A 38 -24.97 10.13 1.24
C GLY A 38 -24.26 9.86 -0.09
N ILE A 39 -23.43 10.80 -0.56
CA ILE A 39 -22.63 10.66 -1.78
C ILE A 39 -21.42 9.76 -1.51
N ALA A 40 -20.66 10.05 -0.45
CA ALA A 40 -19.51 9.23 -0.07
C ALA A 40 -19.87 7.75 0.12
N ARG A 41 -20.98 7.48 0.82
CA ARG A 41 -21.52 6.13 1.04
C ARG A 41 -21.90 5.45 -0.26
N LYS A 42 -22.49 6.18 -1.22
CA LYS A 42 -22.88 5.60 -2.52
C LYS A 42 -21.65 5.18 -3.32
N ILE A 43 -20.60 5.97 -3.32
CA ILE A 43 -19.32 5.64 -3.97
C ILE A 43 -18.70 4.41 -3.31
N LEU A 44 -18.56 4.44 -1.98
CA LEU A 44 -18.01 3.31 -1.21
C LEU A 44 -18.81 2.01 -1.41
N ALA A 45 -20.14 2.07 -1.34
CA ALA A 45 -20.99 0.88 -1.49
C ALA A 45 -21.10 0.37 -2.94
N GLY A 46 -20.76 1.20 -3.93
CA GLY A 46 -20.78 0.84 -5.35
C GLY A 46 -19.43 0.33 -5.89
N ALA A 47 -18.36 0.46 -5.11
CA ALA A 47 -17.02 0.12 -5.52
C ALA A 47 -16.83 -1.39 -5.73
N GLY A 48 -16.03 -1.74 -6.74
CA GLY A 48 -15.43 -3.07 -6.83
C GLY A 48 -14.44 -3.30 -5.69
N LYS A 49 -13.95 -4.53 -5.56
CA LYS A 49 -13.12 -4.93 -4.41
C LYS A 49 -11.81 -4.13 -4.29
N ASP A 50 -11.08 -3.98 -5.39
CA ASP A 50 -9.80 -3.27 -5.40
C ASP A 50 -10.01 -1.75 -5.30
N GLU A 51 -11.05 -1.23 -5.95
CA GLU A 51 -11.50 0.16 -5.84
C GLU A 51 -11.91 0.49 -4.41
N PHE A 52 -12.65 -0.40 -3.75
CA PHE A 52 -13.15 -0.18 -2.39
C PHE A 52 -12.00 0.00 -1.40
N MET A 53 -10.98 -0.86 -1.46
CA MET A 53 -9.80 -0.71 -0.61
C MET A 53 -9.04 0.59 -0.90
N TYR A 54 -8.94 0.99 -2.17
CA TYR A 54 -8.36 2.29 -2.54
C TYR A 54 -9.18 3.47 -2.00
N TYR A 55 -10.51 3.43 -2.14
CA TYR A 55 -11.42 4.45 -1.65
C TYR A 55 -11.43 4.57 -0.12
N VAL A 56 -11.30 3.45 0.59
CA VAL A 56 -11.12 3.46 2.05
C VAL A 56 -9.79 4.13 2.44
N GLN A 57 -8.71 3.93 1.68
CA GLN A 57 -7.46 4.69 1.86
C GLN A 57 -7.62 6.18 1.58
N THR A 58 -8.37 6.53 0.53
CA THR A 58 -8.73 7.93 0.25
C THR A 58 -9.48 8.54 1.42
N ALA A 59 -10.51 7.86 1.94
CA ALA A 59 -11.29 8.31 3.08
C ALA A 59 -10.46 8.46 4.37
N MET A 60 -9.51 7.56 4.60
CA MET A 60 -8.55 7.64 5.72
C MET A 60 -7.74 8.95 5.70
N GLY A 61 -7.43 9.47 4.50
CA GLY A 61 -6.66 10.69 4.30
C GLY A 61 -7.46 12.00 4.42
N VAL A 62 -8.79 11.95 4.59
CA VAL A 62 -9.61 13.18 4.65
C VAL A 62 -9.69 13.71 6.08
N ASP A 63 -8.91 14.76 6.35
CA ASP A 63 -8.91 15.46 7.64
C ASP A 63 -10.29 16.04 7.98
N GLY A 64 -10.67 15.97 9.26
CA GLY A 64 -11.92 16.51 9.77
C GLY A 64 -13.10 15.54 9.73
N VAL A 65 -12.99 14.41 9.03
CA VAL A 65 -14.00 13.33 9.04
C VAL A 65 -14.29 12.86 10.46
N GLU A 66 -13.27 12.78 11.31
CA GLU A 66 -13.39 12.37 12.71
C GLU A 66 -14.36 13.24 13.54
N GLN A 67 -14.66 14.47 13.08
CA GLN A 67 -15.49 15.42 13.81
C GLN A 67 -16.99 15.24 13.55
N TRP A 68 -17.38 14.68 12.41
CA TRP A 68 -18.78 14.60 11.99
C TRP A 68 -19.28 13.18 11.71
N ILE A 69 -18.39 12.24 11.37
CA ILE A 69 -18.77 10.84 11.15
C ILE A 69 -19.49 10.18 12.35
N PRO A 70 -19.25 10.56 13.63
CA PRO A 70 -20.02 9.99 14.74
C PRO A 70 -21.52 10.34 14.71
N GLU A 71 -21.91 11.47 14.12
CA GLU A 71 -23.34 11.79 13.93
C GLU A 71 -23.97 10.87 12.88
N VAL A 72 -23.27 10.63 11.77
CA VAL A 72 -23.73 9.67 10.75
C VAL A 72 -23.98 8.29 11.36
N ILE A 73 -23.04 7.81 12.20
CA ILE A 73 -23.20 6.53 12.91
C ILE A 73 -24.42 6.53 13.83
N ARG A 74 -24.74 7.66 14.48
CA ARG A 74 -25.93 7.77 15.33
C ARG A 74 -27.23 7.76 14.52
N GLN A 75 -27.22 8.31 13.31
CA GLN A 75 -28.38 8.38 12.42
C GLN A 75 -28.69 7.04 11.74
N ASP A 76 -27.65 6.26 11.40
CA ASP A 76 -27.77 4.90 10.87
C ASP A 76 -26.90 3.93 11.68
N PRO A 77 -27.43 3.42 12.82
CA PRO A 77 -26.66 2.56 13.69
C PRO A 77 -26.29 1.21 13.08
N ASP A 78 -26.93 0.75 12.01
CA ASP A 78 -26.69 -0.58 11.43
C ASP A 78 -25.69 -0.56 10.27
N ASP A 79 -25.40 0.61 9.69
CA ASP A 79 -24.44 0.74 8.60
C ASP A 79 -22.98 0.52 9.07
N PRO A 80 -22.23 -0.45 8.52
CA PRO A 80 -20.84 -0.66 8.87
C PRO A 80 -19.88 0.36 8.21
N LEU A 81 -20.23 0.95 7.07
CA LEU A 81 -19.34 1.84 6.32
C LEU A 81 -18.87 3.08 7.10
N PRO A 82 -19.74 3.84 7.81
CA PRO A 82 -19.26 5.02 8.54
C PRO A 82 -18.37 4.63 9.73
N ARG A 83 -18.50 3.40 10.25
CA ARG A 83 -17.63 2.85 11.31
C ARG A 83 -16.26 2.45 10.76
N LEU A 84 -16.22 1.81 9.60
CA LEU A 84 -14.99 1.56 8.88
C LEU A 84 -14.25 2.87 8.62
N VAL A 85 -14.93 3.87 8.05
CA VAL A 85 -14.36 5.21 7.79
C VAL A 85 -13.85 5.88 9.07
N ARG A 86 -14.63 5.83 10.16
CA ARG A 86 -14.19 6.33 11.47
C ARG A 86 -12.93 5.62 11.97
N GLY A 87 -12.89 4.29 11.84
CA GLY A 87 -11.76 3.47 12.27
C GLY A 87 -10.48 3.81 11.53
N VAL A 88 -10.53 3.82 10.19
CA VAL A 88 -9.35 4.11 9.36
C VAL A 88 -8.88 5.55 9.53
N ARG A 89 -9.82 6.51 9.63
CA ARG A 89 -9.46 7.90 9.91
C ARG A 89 -8.83 8.05 11.30
N ALA A 90 -9.31 7.33 12.31
CA ALA A 90 -8.72 7.35 13.65
C ALA A 90 -7.28 6.80 13.66
N ILE A 91 -6.93 5.85 12.78
CA ILE A 91 -5.53 5.42 12.57
C ILE A 91 -4.70 6.58 12.05
N ALA A 92 -5.10 7.21 10.93
CA ALA A 92 -4.38 8.35 10.36
C ALA A 92 -4.24 9.49 11.39
N TRP A 93 -5.34 9.80 12.08
CA TRP A 93 -5.37 10.81 13.11
C TRP A 93 -4.44 10.50 14.29
N ALA A 94 -4.22 9.23 14.65
CA ALA A 94 -3.20 8.87 15.63
C ALA A 94 -1.80 9.27 15.12
N TRP A 95 -1.47 8.92 13.88
CA TRP A 95 -0.19 9.24 13.25
C TRP A 95 0.04 10.74 13.10
N ASP A 96 -0.99 11.54 12.83
CA ASP A 96 -0.89 13.01 12.76
C ASP A 96 -0.31 13.62 14.05
N VAL A 97 -0.62 13.04 15.22
CA VAL A 97 -0.10 13.51 16.51
C VAL A 97 1.27 12.93 16.83
N ARG A 98 1.52 11.66 16.50
CA ARG A 98 2.83 11.04 16.72
C ARG A 98 3.91 11.69 15.85
N GLY A 99 3.53 12.07 14.63
CA GLY A 99 4.43 12.47 13.56
C GLY A 99 5.27 11.29 13.02
N ASP A 100 6.05 11.60 12.00
CA ASP A 100 6.86 10.62 11.24
C ASP A 100 8.23 10.32 11.87
N GLY A 101 8.47 10.83 13.08
CA GLY A 101 9.72 10.61 13.81
C GLY A 101 9.91 9.15 14.23
N THR A 102 11.18 8.76 14.43
CA THR A 102 11.52 7.52 15.13
C THR A 102 11.11 7.63 16.60
N ALA A 103 10.86 6.50 17.28
CA ALA A 103 10.24 6.48 18.60
C ALA A 103 10.99 7.32 19.66
N ASP A 104 12.30 7.46 19.53
CA ASP A 104 13.19 8.27 20.36
C ASP A 104 13.10 9.79 20.09
N THR A 105 12.52 10.20 18.97
CA THR A 105 12.35 11.61 18.57
C THR A 105 10.93 12.15 18.81
N VAL A 106 9.97 11.26 19.10
CA VAL A 106 8.57 11.63 19.33
C VAL A 106 8.39 12.19 20.75
N SER A 107 7.69 13.32 20.86
CA SER A 107 7.39 13.96 22.15
C SER A 107 6.63 13.00 23.08
N ARG A 108 6.95 13.04 24.37
CA ARG A 108 6.32 12.17 25.38
C ARG A 108 4.81 12.41 25.48
N GLU A 109 4.39 13.65 25.25
CA GLU A 109 2.99 14.10 25.30
C GLU A 109 2.16 13.56 24.12
N ALA A 110 2.78 13.18 23.00
CA ALA A 110 2.08 12.62 21.85
C ALA A 110 1.61 11.18 22.08
N TRP A 111 2.33 10.40 22.90
CA TRP A 111 2.04 8.97 23.09
C TRP A 111 0.67 8.65 23.70
N PRO A 112 0.21 9.32 24.77
CA PRO A 112 -1.12 9.07 25.31
C PRO A 112 -2.22 9.30 24.28
N VAL A 113 -2.13 10.37 23.50
CA VAL A 113 -3.10 10.72 22.45
C VAL A 113 -3.03 9.73 21.28
N PHE A 114 -1.82 9.32 20.89
CA PHE A 114 -1.60 8.29 19.89
C PHE A 114 -2.33 7.00 20.26
N PHE A 115 -2.06 6.45 21.46
CA PHE A 115 -2.70 5.20 21.89
C PHE A 115 -4.21 5.34 22.13
N GLN A 116 -4.69 6.50 22.58
CA GLN A 116 -6.13 6.77 22.70
C GLN A 116 -6.82 6.69 21.33
N ARG A 117 -6.22 7.28 20.29
CA ARG A 117 -6.78 7.26 18.93
C ARG A 117 -6.69 5.87 18.28
N LEU A 118 -5.63 5.11 18.57
CA LEU A 118 -5.56 3.71 18.15
C LEU A 118 -6.62 2.82 18.84
N ALA A 119 -6.95 3.09 20.10
CA ALA A 119 -8.05 2.39 20.78
C ALA A 119 -9.40 2.73 20.13
N LEU A 120 -9.65 4.02 19.86
CA LEU A 120 -10.83 4.46 19.11
C LEU A 120 -10.94 3.78 17.73
N ALA A 121 -9.81 3.65 17.04
CA ALA A 121 -9.76 2.96 15.75
C ALA A 121 -10.13 1.48 15.89
N GLU A 122 -9.58 0.78 16.88
CA GLU A 122 -9.92 -0.62 17.15
C GLU A 122 -11.40 -0.80 17.44
N ASP A 123 -11.95 0.00 18.37
CA ASP A 123 -13.37 -0.06 18.75
C ASP A 123 -14.27 0.19 17.55
N SER A 124 -13.93 1.15 16.69
CA SER A 124 -14.71 1.45 15.48
C SER A 124 -14.65 0.31 14.45
N LEU A 125 -13.51 -0.35 14.30
CA LEU A 125 -13.38 -1.51 13.41
C LEU A 125 -14.08 -2.75 13.97
N ASP A 126 -14.06 -2.95 15.29
CA ASP A 126 -14.84 -3.99 15.95
C ASP A 126 -16.34 -3.74 15.77
N GLU A 127 -16.81 -2.50 15.97
CA GLU A 127 -18.21 -2.14 15.70
C GLU A 127 -18.60 -2.35 14.22
N ALA A 128 -17.69 -2.11 13.27
CA ALA A 128 -17.94 -2.37 11.86
C ALA A 128 -18.09 -3.88 11.59
N LEU A 129 -17.20 -4.70 12.17
CA LEU A 129 -17.22 -6.16 12.03
C LEU A 129 -18.38 -6.83 12.77
N ASP A 130 -18.88 -6.23 13.85
CA ASP A 130 -20.09 -6.69 14.54
C ASP A 130 -21.33 -6.56 13.64
N ARG A 131 -21.34 -5.60 12.71
CA ARG A 131 -22.42 -5.41 11.72
C ARG A 131 -22.20 -6.21 10.46
N ASP A 132 -20.96 -6.26 9.98
CA ASP A 132 -20.59 -7.07 8.83
C ASP A 132 -19.26 -7.82 9.09
N PRO A 133 -19.34 -9.09 9.54
CA PRO A 133 -18.17 -9.92 9.81
C PRO A 133 -17.33 -10.29 8.58
N TYR A 134 -17.81 -9.95 7.38
CA TYR A 134 -17.17 -10.27 6.09
C TYR A 134 -16.40 -9.09 5.49
N LEU A 135 -16.34 -7.93 6.16
CA LEU A 135 -15.53 -6.78 5.73
C LEU A 135 -14.04 -7.06 5.82
N ALA A 136 -13.46 -7.51 4.72
CA ALA A 136 -12.03 -7.81 4.58
C ALA A 136 -11.15 -6.59 4.91
N GLU A 137 -11.58 -5.40 4.52
CA GLU A 137 -10.86 -4.14 4.70
C GLU A 137 -10.73 -3.80 6.19
N ALA A 138 -11.78 -4.07 6.98
CA ALA A 138 -11.72 -3.90 8.43
C ALA A 138 -10.67 -4.85 9.05
N TRP A 139 -10.60 -6.11 8.59
CA TRP A 139 -9.55 -7.05 9.01
C TRP A 139 -8.14 -6.60 8.59
N HIS A 140 -7.98 -6.05 7.37
CA HIS A 140 -6.72 -5.44 6.94
C HIS A 140 -6.27 -4.34 7.90
N TYR A 141 -7.16 -3.41 8.25
CA TYR A 141 -6.81 -2.33 9.18
C TYR A 141 -6.61 -2.82 10.62
N LYS A 142 -7.24 -3.92 11.03
CA LYS A 142 -6.90 -4.59 12.30
C LYS A 142 -5.48 -5.16 12.29
N ILE A 143 -4.96 -5.67 11.17
CA ILE A 143 -3.54 -6.08 11.07
C ILE A 143 -2.64 -4.84 11.25
N VAL A 144 -2.95 -3.74 10.56
CA VAL A 144 -2.23 -2.47 10.68
C VAL A 144 -2.21 -1.96 12.13
N LEU A 145 -3.36 -2.02 12.82
CA LEU A 145 -3.48 -1.67 14.24
C LEU A 145 -2.67 -2.58 15.14
N GLY A 146 -2.62 -3.88 14.85
CA GLY A 146 -1.85 -4.84 15.63
C GLY A 146 -0.39 -4.40 15.78
N ARG A 147 0.23 -4.01 14.66
CA ARG A 147 1.57 -3.44 14.65
C ARG A 147 1.65 -2.10 15.38
N ALA A 148 0.75 -1.16 15.09
CA ALA A 148 0.78 0.19 15.69
C ALA A 148 0.60 0.16 17.22
N ARG A 149 -0.20 -0.79 17.72
CA ARG A 149 -0.47 -1.03 19.14
C ARG A 149 0.52 -1.98 19.81
N GLN A 150 1.50 -2.51 19.05
CA GLN A 150 2.50 -3.46 19.54
C GLN A 150 1.87 -4.72 20.16
N LEU A 151 0.83 -5.24 19.50
CA LEU A 151 0.22 -6.51 19.91
C LEU A 151 1.18 -7.69 19.68
N PRO A 152 1.00 -8.81 20.40
CA PRO A 152 1.76 -10.03 20.15
C PRO A 152 1.57 -10.55 18.72
N ALA A 153 2.60 -11.22 18.18
CA ALA A 153 2.60 -11.74 16.82
C ALA A 153 1.44 -12.71 16.55
N GLU A 154 0.99 -13.44 17.57
CA GLU A 154 -0.15 -14.36 17.48
C GLU A 154 -1.44 -13.64 17.07
N GLU A 155 -1.64 -12.40 17.53
CA GLU A 155 -2.81 -11.60 17.15
C GLU A 155 -2.70 -11.08 15.72
N GLU A 156 -1.50 -10.73 15.26
CA GLU A 156 -1.27 -10.35 13.88
C GLU A 156 -1.58 -11.52 12.93
N TRP A 157 -1.07 -12.72 13.23
CA TRP A 157 -1.36 -13.93 12.46
C TRP A 157 -2.84 -14.33 12.51
N ARG A 158 -3.50 -14.24 13.67
CA ARG A 158 -4.94 -14.54 13.78
C ARG A 158 -5.78 -13.63 12.89
N ARG A 159 -5.48 -12.32 12.91
CA ARG A 159 -6.17 -11.32 12.06
C ARG A 159 -5.87 -11.57 10.58
N PHE A 160 -4.63 -11.90 10.23
CA PHE A 160 -4.25 -12.23 8.85
C PHE A 160 -4.92 -13.51 8.35
N HIS A 161 -4.97 -14.58 9.15
CA HIS A 161 -5.69 -15.81 8.79
C HIS A 161 -7.17 -15.53 8.54
N ARG A 162 -7.81 -14.75 9.41
CA ARG A 162 -9.21 -14.38 9.22
C ARG A 162 -9.43 -13.57 7.93
N LEU A 163 -8.51 -12.67 7.60
CA LEU A 163 -8.56 -11.91 6.35
C LEU A 163 -8.48 -12.83 5.12
N ILE A 164 -7.52 -13.75 5.09
CA ILE A 164 -7.34 -14.63 3.92
C ILE A 164 -8.38 -15.75 3.81
N GLU A 165 -9.13 -16.04 4.88
CA GLU A 165 -10.35 -16.87 4.80
C GLU A 165 -11.47 -16.18 4.03
N LEU A 166 -11.60 -14.86 4.20
CA LEU A 166 -12.60 -14.03 3.50
C LEU A 166 -12.16 -13.72 2.08
N ASP A 167 -10.89 -13.36 1.94
CA ASP A 167 -10.28 -12.97 0.68
C ASP A 167 -8.84 -13.48 0.59
N PRO A 168 -8.63 -14.66 -0.04
CA PRO A 168 -7.32 -15.28 -0.16
C PRO A 168 -6.27 -14.42 -0.87
N SER A 169 -6.67 -13.49 -1.73
CA SER A 169 -5.78 -12.65 -2.54
C SER A 169 -5.75 -11.19 -2.10
N HIS A 170 -6.26 -10.85 -0.90
CA HIS A 170 -6.36 -9.47 -0.40
C HIS A 170 -5.00 -8.77 -0.38
N TYR A 171 -4.69 -7.99 -1.42
CA TYR A 171 -3.33 -7.51 -1.68
C TYR A 171 -2.78 -6.62 -0.56
N PHE A 172 -3.57 -5.65 -0.08
CA PHE A 172 -3.15 -4.78 1.01
C PHE A 172 -3.03 -5.53 2.35
N GLY A 173 -3.77 -6.63 2.51
CA GLY A 173 -3.69 -7.52 3.66
C GLY A 173 -2.34 -8.22 3.74
N HIS A 174 -1.96 -8.80 2.61
CA HIS A 174 -0.66 -9.42 2.39
C HIS A 174 0.48 -8.43 2.61
N LYS A 175 0.37 -7.20 2.09
CA LYS A 175 1.36 -6.13 2.33
C LYS A 175 1.45 -5.74 3.80
N ALA A 176 0.31 -5.63 4.49
CA ALA A 176 0.30 -5.27 5.92
C ALA A 176 1.03 -6.32 6.75
N MET A 177 0.77 -7.61 6.48
CA MET A 177 1.45 -8.73 7.13
C MET A 177 2.95 -8.78 6.80
N HIS A 178 3.32 -8.60 5.52
CA HIS A 178 4.71 -8.49 5.09
C HIS A 178 5.49 -7.43 5.89
N GLU A 179 4.92 -6.23 6.02
CA GLU A 179 5.54 -5.14 6.77
C GLU A 179 5.72 -5.51 8.25
N GLY A 180 4.77 -6.23 8.86
CA GLY A 180 4.89 -6.69 10.26
C GLY A 180 6.01 -7.70 10.48
N LEU A 181 6.34 -8.49 9.47
CA LEU A 181 7.42 -9.48 9.51
C LEU A 181 8.82 -8.88 9.32
N LEU A 182 8.93 -7.59 8.95
CA LEU A 182 10.23 -6.94 8.79
C LEU A 182 10.99 -6.86 10.12
N PRO A 183 12.33 -6.98 10.12
CA PRO A 183 13.12 -6.96 11.37
C PRO A 183 12.98 -5.69 12.22
N LYS A 184 12.71 -4.53 11.58
CA LYS A 184 12.43 -3.28 12.30
C LYS A 184 11.19 -3.34 13.19
N TRP A 185 10.34 -4.34 12.99
CA TRP A 185 9.13 -4.62 13.78
C TRP A 185 9.24 -5.91 14.60
N GLY A 186 10.45 -6.46 14.76
CA GLY A 186 10.71 -7.66 15.58
C GLY A 186 10.64 -8.99 14.82
N GLY A 187 10.40 -8.96 13.50
CA GLY A 187 10.46 -10.15 12.65
C GLY A 187 11.87 -10.50 12.16
N THR A 188 11.96 -11.30 11.10
CA THR A 188 13.23 -11.74 10.49
C THR A 188 13.14 -11.74 8.97
N TRP A 189 14.26 -11.50 8.28
CA TRP A 189 14.33 -11.59 6.82
C TRP A 189 13.94 -12.98 6.31
N GLU A 190 14.34 -14.04 7.01
CA GLU A 190 13.90 -15.39 6.69
C GLU A 190 12.38 -15.53 6.73
N GLY A 191 11.74 -14.95 7.76
CA GLY A 191 10.29 -14.91 7.89
C GLY A 191 9.61 -14.16 6.74
N VAL A 192 10.14 -12.99 6.35
CA VAL A 192 9.64 -12.18 5.22
C VAL A 192 9.69 -12.96 3.91
N PHE A 193 10.85 -13.52 3.56
CA PHE A 193 10.99 -14.29 2.31
C PHE A 193 10.16 -15.57 2.33
N ARG A 194 10.11 -16.29 3.46
CA ARG A 194 9.27 -17.47 3.61
C ARG A 194 7.80 -17.13 3.38
N PHE A 195 7.32 -16.05 4.00
CA PHE A 195 5.95 -15.56 3.84
C PHE A 195 5.66 -15.18 2.38
N ALA A 196 6.49 -14.32 1.77
CA ALA A 196 6.31 -13.87 0.40
C ALA A 196 6.25 -15.05 -0.59
N ARG A 197 7.17 -16.02 -0.47
CA ARG A 197 7.19 -17.23 -1.32
C ARG A 197 5.96 -18.10 -1.14
N GLN A 198 5.56 -18.36 0.11
CA GLN A 198 4.36 -19.17 0.40
C GLN A 198 3.09 -18.53 -0.14
N ARG A 199 2.93 -17.21 0.03
CA ARG A 199 1.75 -16.49 -0.44
C ARG A 199 1.73 -16.33 -1.96
N THR A 200 2.90 -16.14 -2.59
CA THR A 200 3.05 -16.16 -4.05
C THR A 200 2.57 -17.50 -4.62
N ALA A 201 3.07 -18.62 -4.09
CA ALA A 201 2.68 -19.95 -4.55
C ALA A 201 1.19 -20.26 -4.31
N ALA A 202 0.59 -19.69 -3.27
CA ALA A 202 -0.83 -19.88 -2.96
C ALA A 202 -1.77 -19.01 -3.81
N CYS A 203 -1.28 -17.92 -4.40
CA CYS A 203 -2.09 -16.93 -5.11
C CYS A 203 -1.45 -16.46 -6.43
N PRO A 204 -1.07 -17.37 -7.34
CA PRO A 204 -0.64 -16.99 -8.69
C PRO A 204 -1.79 -16.30 -9.45
N GLY A 205 -1.47 -15.49 -10.46
CA GLY A 205 -2.44 -14.69 -11.19
C GLY A 205 -2.91 -13.42 -10.48
N THR A 206 -2.55 -13.24 -9.21
CA THR A 206 -3.04 -12.11 -8.41
C THR A 206 -1.98 -11.01 -8.25
N HIS A 207 -2.29 -9.99 -7.44
CA HIS A 207 -1.30 -9.00 -7.02
C HIS A 207 -0.33 -9.50 -5.93
N VAL A 208 -0.61 -10.63 -5.28
CA VAL A 208 0.17 -11.15 -4.15
C VAL A 208 1.64 -11.47 -4.49
N PRO A 209 2.00 -12.01 -5.67
CA PRO A 209 3.41 -12.30 -5.99
C PRO A 209 4.33 -11.08 -6.00
N HIS A 210 3.77 -9.86 -6.11
CA HIS A 210 4.53 -8.62 -5.92
C HIS A 210 5.24 -8.54 -4.56
N LEU A 211 4.80 -9.28 -3.54
CA LEU A 211 5.51 -9.41 -2.26
C LEU A 211 6.98 -9.81 -2.41
N ILE A 212 7.34 -10.61 -3.42
CA ILE A 212 8.73 -10.99 -3.68
C ILE A 212 9.57 -9.76 -4.06
N SER A 213 9.07 -8.94 -4.99
CA SER A 213 9.71 -7.68 -5.35
C SER A 213 9.86 -6.77 -4.13
N MET A 214 8.80 -6.65 -3.31
CA MET A 214 8.83 -5.87 -2.07
C MET A 214 9.89 -6.40 -1.08
N ALA A 215 9.97 -7.72 -0.87
CA ALA A 215 10.94 -8.33 0.04
C ALA A 215 12.38 -7.99 -0.35
N HIS A 216 12.72 -8.09 -1.64
CA HIS A 216 14.05 -7.72 -2.11
C HIS A 216 14.31 -6.21 -2.05
N LEU A 217 13.30 -5.37 -2.34
CA LEU A 217 13.39 -3.92 -2.22
C LEU A 217 13.60 -3.44 -0.77
N ASP A 218 13.07 -4.17 0.20
CA ASP A 218 13.29 -3.92 1.63
C ASP A 218 14.66 -4.45 2.07
N ALA A 219 15.02 -5.68 1.68
CA ALA A 219 16.27 -6.34 2.08
C ALA A 219 17.53 -5.67 1.54
N ARG A 220 17.46 -4.96 0.41
CA ARG A 220 18.63 -4.31 -0.21
C ARG A 220 19.30 -3.24 0.66
N TRP A 221 18.57 -2.69 1.64
CA TRP A 221 19.05 -1.63 2.54
C TRP A 221 19.73 -2.17 3.80
N VAL A 222 19.80 -3.49 3.97
CA VAL A 222 20.49 -4.12 5.09
C VAL A 222 21.99 -4.08 4.85
N ASP A 223 22.75 -3.78 5.90
CA ASP A 223 24.21 -3.70 5.85
C ASP A 223 24.82 -4.92 5.13
N GLY A 224 25.70 -4.67 4.15
CA GLY A 224 26.35 -5.70 3.35
C GLY A 224 25.61 -6.14 2.08
N HIS A 225 24.39 -5.66 1.83
CA HIS A 225 23.63 -6.03 0.62
C HIS A 225 23.89 -5.12 -0.59
N GLY A 226 24.43 -3.92 -0.39
CA GLY A 226 24.96 -3.08 -1.48
C GLY A 226 23.93 -2.25 -2.24
N GLY A 227 22.76 -1.96 -1.65
CA GLY A 227 21.74 -1.12 -2.27
C GLY A 227 21.26 -1.69 -3.60
N ASP A 228 21.19 -0.90 -4.67
CA ASP A 228 20.74 -1.38 -5.99
C ASP A 228 21.65 -2.48 -6.59
N ALA A 229 22.90 -2.62 -6.12
CA ALA A 229 23.75 -3.74 -6.53
C ALA A 229 23.24 -5.10 -6.02
N TYR A 230 22.44 -5.12 -4.96
CA TYR A 230 21.74 -6.31 -4.48
C TYR A 230 20.83 -6.92 -5.56
N LEU A 231 20.09 -6.06 -6.26
CA LEU A 231 19.10 -6.45 -7.28
C LEU A 231 19.76 -7.02 -8.54
N LYS A 232 21.07 -6.81 -8.73
CA LYS A 232 21.85 -7.33 -9.85
C LYS A 232 22.29 -8.79 -9.68
N ARG A 233 22.12 -9.37 -8.50
CA ARG A 233 22.50 -10.77 -8.25
C ARG A 233 21.56 -11.69 -9.01
N ASP A 234 22.12 -12.65 -9.72
CA ASP A 234 21.36 -13.52 -10.63
C ASP A 234 20.20 -14.24 -9.91
N GLU A 235 20.43 -14.71 -8.69
CA GLU A 235 19.40 -15.37 -7.90
C GLU A 235 18.25 -14.44 -7.49
N VAL A 236 18.55 -13.17 -7.22
CA VAL A 236 17.56 -12.15 -6.82
C VAL A 236 16.75 -11.70 -8.03
N SER A 237 17.45 -11.37 -9.12
CA SER A 237 16.78 -10.88 -10.32
C SER A 237 15.90 -11.97 -10.96
N ALA A 238 16.36 -13.22 -10.99
CA ALA A 238 15.58 -14.35 -11.48
C ALA A 238 14.33 -14.61 -10.63
N GLU A 239 14.42 -14.51 -9.29
CA GLU A 239 13.27 -14.68 -8.39
C GLU A 239 12.22 -13.57 -8.61
N ILE A 240 12.66 -12.33 -8.83
CA ILE A 240 11.79 -11.19 -9.15
C ILE A 240 11.12 -11.38 -10.53
N LEU A 241 11.86 -11.88 -11.53
CA LEU A 241 11.30 -12.17 -12.85
C LEU A 241 10.22 -13.24 -12.77
N GLU A 242 10.46 -14.34 -12.05
CA GLU A 242 9.47 -15.39 -11.84
C GLU A 242 8.22 -14.83 -11.14
N ALA A 243 8.39 -13.99 -10.12
CA ALA A 243 7.27 -13.35 -9.44
C ALA A 243 6.44 -12.45 -10.37
N ALA A 244 7.06 -11.80 -11.35
CA ALA A 244 6.32 -11.03 -12.38
C ALA A 244 5.50 -11.94 -13.29
N TYR A 245 6.02 -13.10 -13.68
CA TYR A 245 5.27 -14.12 -14.44
C TYR A 245 4.14 -14.76 -13.64
N GLN A 246 4.29 -14.89 -12.32
CA GLN A 246 3.21 -15.34 -11.43
C GLN A 246 2.17 -14.25 -11.18
N SER A 247 2.40 -12.99 -11.58
CA SER A 247 1.51 -11.84 -11.36
C SER A 247 1.13 -11.15 -12.66
N VAL A 248 1.73 -10.01 -12.98
CA VAL A 248 1.31 -9.12 -14.08
C VAL A 248 1.39 -9.74 -15.48
N TRP A 249 2.10 -10.86 -15.65
CA TRP A 249 2.16 -11.62 -16.90
C TRP A 249 1.53 -13.01 -16.82
N HIS A 250 0.83 -13.32 -15.73
CA HIS A 250 0.08 -14.56 -15.62
C HIS A 250 -1.23 -14.46 -16.44
N ASP A 251 -1.65 -15.55 -17.08
CA ASP A 251 -2.84 -15.56 -17.94
C ASP A 251 -4.13 -15.21 -17.19
N ASP A 252 -4.24 -15.66 -15.93
CA ASP A 252 -5.38 -15.35 -15.05
C ASP A 252 -5.31 -13.95 -14.41
N HIS A 253 -4.34 -13.10 -14.79
CA HIS A 253 -4.20 -11.78 -14.18
C HIS A 253 -5.24 -10.79 -14.66
N GLU A 254 -6.08 -10.32 -13.74
CA GLU A 254 -7.02 -9.23 -13.99
C GLU A 254 -6.36 -7.88 -13.71
N THR A 255 -6.39 -6.98 -14.70
CA THR A 255 -5.94 -5.59 -14.54
C THR A 255 -6.99 -4.79 -13.76
N THR A 256 -6.56 -4.09 -12.71
CA THR A 256 -7.39 -3.25 -11.85
C THR A 256 -6.72 -1.89 -11.61
N ILE A 257 -7.40 -1.02 -10.85
CA ILE A 257 -6.85 0.28 -10.40
C ILE A 257 -5.51 0.15 -9.63
N LEU A 258 -5.19 -1.03 -9.10
CA LEU A 258 -3.96 -1.27 -8.34
C LEU A 258 -2.79 -1.75 -9.21
N THR A 259 -3.06 -2.30 -10.40
CA THR A 259 -2.05 -2.90 -11.27
C THR A 259 -0.91 -1.94 -11.63
N PRO A 260 -1.12 -0.62 -11.85
CA PRO A 260 -0.03 0.32 -12.07
C PRO A 260 1.03 0.32 -10.96
N ASN A 261 0.65 0.06 -9.69
CA ASN A 261 1.61 -0.07 -8.60
C ASN A 261 2.56 -1.25 -8.80
N LEU A 262 2.08 -2.36 -9.35
CA LEU A 262 2.89 -3.54 -9.58
C LEU A 262 3.81 -3.34 -10.79
N TRP A 263 3.28 -2.81 -11.90
CA TRP A 263 4.09 -2.50 -13.07
C TRP A 263 5.27 -1.60 -12.71
N ASN A 264 5.03 -0.54 -11.93
CA ASN A 264 6.08 0.39 -11.52
C ASN A 264 7.15 -0.31 -10.65
N SER A 265 6.74 -1.15 -9.70
CA SER A 265 7.68 -1.89 -8.85
C SER A 265 8.51 -2.90 -9.65
N PHE A 266 7.87 -3.71 -10.50
CA PHE A 266 8.56 -4.70 -11.33
C PHE A 266 9.44 -4.04 -12.39
N ALA A 267 8.99 -2.96 -13.05
CA ALA A 267 9.81 -2.22 -14.00
C ALA A 267 11.11 -1.72 -13.34
N TYR A 268 10.99 -1.16 -12.14
CA TYR A 268 12.14 -0.71 -11.36
C TYR A 268 13.09 -1.86 -11.06
N THR A 269 12.61 -2.96 -10.46
CA THR A 269 13.47 -4.06 -10.02
C THR A 269 14.06 -4.85 -11.18
N LEU A 270 13.32 -5.08 -12.26
CA LEU A 270 13.80 -5.78 -13.46
C LEU A 270 14.83 -4.96 -14.23
N THR A 271 14.72 -3.62 -14.22
CA THR A 271 15.75 -2.75 -14.80
C THR A 271 17.09 -2.92 -14.08
N PHE A 272 17.09 -2.92 -12.74
CA PHE A 272 18.32 -3.22 -11.99
C PHE A 272 18.75 -4.68 -12.11
N GLY A 273 17.81 -5.61 -12.26
CA GLY A 273 18.05 -7.01 -12.54
C GLY A 273 18.54 -7.32 -13.95
N ARG A 274 18.69 -6.30 -14.82
CA ARG A 274 19.14 -6.41 -16.22
C ARG A 274 18.21 -7.24 -17.12
N TYR A 275 16.93 -7.36 -16.77
CA TYR A 275 15.89 -7.90 -17.62
C TYR A 275 15.25 -6.76 -18.43
N PHE A 276 16.06 -6.09 -19.25
CA PHE A 276 15.71 -4.83 -19.90
C PHE A 276 14.55 -4.96 -20.89
N LYS A 277 14.48 -6.05 -21.67
CA LYS A 277 13.35 -6.32 -22.59
C LYS A 277 12.04 -6.43 -21.81
N GLN A 278 12.04 -7.17 -20.70
CA GLN A 278 10.90 -7.35 -19.82
C GLN A 278 10.52 -6.03 -19.11
N ALA A 279 11.50 -5.28 -18.62
CA ALA A 279 11.27 -3.97 -18.03
C ALA A 279 10.66 -2.98 -19.04
N CYS A 280 11.11 -2.99 -20.30
CA CYS A 280 10.54 -2.16 -21.36
C CYS A 280 9.05 -2.45 -21.60
N ASN A 281 8.64 -3.73 -21.59
CA ASN A 281 7.22 -4.08 -21.69
C ASN A 281 6.38 -3.42 -20.59
N LEU A 282 6.90 -3.38 -19.35
CA LEU A 282 6.21 -2.71 -18.23
C LEU A 282 6.26 -1.20 -18.36
N TYR A 283 7.37 -0.62 -18.79
CA TYR A 283 7.45 0.82 -19.06
C TYR A 283 6.50 1.28 -20.16
N ASP A 284 6.21 0.43 -21.15
CA ASP A 284 5.24 0.71 -22.18
C ASP A 284 3.81 0.59 -21.65
N ALA A 285 3.52 -0.38 -20.77
CA ALA A 285 2.24 -0.47 -20.07
C ALA A 285 1.98 0.69 -19.10
N ILE A 286 3.01 1.18 -18.42
CA ILE A 286 2.93 2.36 -17.53
C ILE A 286 2.65 3.64 -18.35
N GLY A 287 3.18 3.71 -19.57
CA GLY A 287 3.05 4.91 -20.40
C GLY A 287 3.66 6.13 -19.70
N ASP A 288 2.89 7.22 -19.65
CA ASP A 288 3.27 8.47 -18.97
C ASP A 288 2.60 8.60 -17.59
N ASP A 289 1.68 7.69 -17.27
CA ASP A 289 0.91 7.62 -16.01
C ASP A 289 1.67 6.87 -14.91
N PHE A 290 2.96 7.16 -14.78
CA PHE A 290 3.76 6.51 -13.75
C PHE A 290 3.28 6.94 -12.37
N VAL A 291 3.01 5.95 -11.52
CA VAL A 291 2.58 6.20 -10.15
C VAL A 291 3.80 6.60 -9.33
N ARG A 292 3.70 7.69 -8.57
CA ARG A 292 4.64 7.95 -7.47
C ARG A 292 4.42 6.93 -6.36
N LEU A 293 4.95 5.73 -6.56
CA LEU A 293 5.18 4.82 -5.44
C LEU A 293 6.14 5.52 -4.50
N PRO A 294 5.76 5.77 -3.24
CA PRO A 294 6.60 6.52 -2.33
C PRO A 294 7.94 5.80 -2.25
N LEU A 295 9.00 6.51 -2.69
CA LEU A 295 10.42 6.14 -2.62
C LEU A 295 11.04 5.35 -3.79
N LEU A 296 10.28 4.75 -4.72
CA LEU A 296 10.91 3.98 -5.82
C LEU A 296 11.57 4.89 -6.85
N TRP A 297 10.77 5.73 -7.50
CA TRP A 297 11.29 6.61 -8.54
C TRP A 297 11.95 7.86 -7.95
N ARG A 298 11.52 8.36 -6.79
CA ARG A 298 12.02 9.63 -6.19
C ARG A 298 11.86 10.88 -7.09
N GLY A 299 11.16 10.77 -8.22
CA GLY A 299 10.88 11.85 -9.17
C GLY A 299 10.63 11.33 -10.59
N THR A 300 10.10 12.20 -11.45
CA THR A 300 9.93 12.00 -12.91
C THR A 300 11.25 11.67 -13.58
N ASP A 301 12.30 12.42 -13.26
CA ASP A 301 13.58 12.37 -13.94
C ASP A 301 14.22 10.99 -13.83
N ARG A 302 14.11 10.37 -12.66
CA ARG A 302 14.67 9.04 -12.41
C ARG A 302 13.85 7.93 -13.08
N PHE A 303 12.53 8.08 -13.17
CA PHE A 303 11.70 7.17 -13.97
C PHE A 303 12.10 7.24 -15.44
N ALA A 304 12.20 8.46 -15.99
CA ALA A 304 12.62 8.68 -17.37
C ALA A 304 14.04 8.18 -17.65
N GLU A 305 14.98 8.42 -16.73
CA GLU A 305 16.37 7.93 -16.80
C GLU A 305 16.41 6.40 -16.88
N LEU A 306 15.73 5.71 -15.96
CA LEU A 306 15.73 4.24 -15.93
C LEU A 306 14.99 3.64 -17.14
N ARG A 307 13.89 4.27 -17.59
CA ARG A 307 13.17 3.89 -18.82
C ARG A 307 14.04 4.03 -20.06
N ALA A 308 14.78 5.14 -20.17
CA ALA A 308 15.70 5.36 -21.28
C ALA A 308 16.86 4.35 -21.27
N TRP A 309 17.47 4.13 -20.10
CA TRP A 309 18.53 3.15 -19.91
C TRP A 309 18.07 1.74 -20.30
N ALA A 310 16.90 1.30 -19.82
CA ALA A 310 16.37 -0.02 -20.18
C ALA A 310 16.14 -0.15 -21.70
N ARG A 311 15.66 0.89 -22.38
CA ARG A 311 15.45 0.88 -23.83
C ARG A 311 16.76 0.83 -24.62
N GLU A 312 17.78 1.56 -24.17
CA GLU A 312 19.12 1.53 -24.79
C GLU A 312 19.71 0.13 -24.73
N GLU A 313 19.73 -0.48 -23.54
CA GLU A 313 20.29 -1.82 -23.33
C GLU A 313 19.46 -2.91 -24.04
N ALA A 314 18.13 -2.80 -24.04
CA ALA A 314 17.26 -3.76 -24.73
C ALA A 314 17.42 -3.73 -26.27
N ALA A 315 17.92 -2.61 -26.82
CA ALA A 315 18.16 -2.44 -28.25
C ALA A 315 19.55 -2.91 -28.69
N ASP A 316 20.45 -3.24 -27.75
CA ASP A 316 21.76 -3.81 -28.07
C ASP A 316 21.56 -5.20 -28.74
N PRO A 317 22.07 -5.42 -29.97
CA PRO A 317 21.99 -6.72 -30.63
C PRO A 317 22.66 -7.86 -29.87
N ASP A 318 23.62 -7.54 -28.99
CA ASP A 318 24.38 -8.51 -28.20
C ASP A 318 23.73 -8.80 -26.83
N TYR A 319 22.55 -8.23 -26.54
CA TYR A 319 21.78 -8.41 -25.29
C TYR A 319 20.88 -9.66 -25.23
#